data_AF-A0A377TJ56-F1
#
_entry.id   AF-A0A377TJ56-F1
#
_cell.length_a   1.000
_cell.length_b   1.000
_cell.length_c   1.000
_cell.angle_alpha   90.00
_cell.angle_beta   90.00
_cell.angle_gamma   90.00
#
_symmetry.space_group_name_H-M   'P 1'
#
loop_
_entity.id
_entity.type
_entity.pdbx_description
1 polymer ?
#
loop_
_entity_poly.entity_id
_entity_poly.type
_entity_poly.pdbx_seq_one_letter_code
_entity_poly.pdbx_strand_id
1 'polypeptide(L)'
;MTTQVANPPVQSIRLLFSALLLVMLLSALDQTIVSTALPTIVGELGGLDKLSWVVTAYILSSTIAVPLYGKFGDLFGRKIVLQVAIGLFLVGSALCGLAQNMTQLVLMRGLQGLGGGGLMVISMAAVADVIPPANRGRYQGLFGGVFGLATVIGR
;
A
#
# COMPACT_ATOMS: atom_id res chain seq x y z
N MET A 1 -6.05 15.78 38.60
CA MET A 1 -5.16 15.06 37.65
C MET A 1 -5.89 14.91 36.32
N THR A 2 -5.79 15.93 35.47
CA THR A 2 -6.30 15.93 34.09
C THR A 2 -5.12 15.63 33.18
N THR A 3 -5.04 14.42 32.64
CA THR A 3 -4.04 14.07 31.62
C THR A 3 -4.32 14.89 30.37
N GLN A 4 -3.53 15.95 30.19
CA GLN A 4 -3.40 16.71 28.95
C GLN A 4 -3.12 15.73 27.80
N VAL A 5 -4.12 15.49 26.97
CA VAL A 5 -3.94 14.81 25.68
C VAL A 5 -3.08 15.74 24.82
N ALA A 6 -1.79 15.44 24.72
CA ALA A 6 -0.85 16.18 23.92
C ALA A 6 -1.37 16.22 22.47
N ASN A 7 -1.87 17.38 22.06
CA ASN A 7 -2.27 17.62 20.67
C ASN A 7 -0.98 17.58 19.83
N PRO A 8 -0.80 16.62 18.90
CA PRO A 8 0.44 16.52 18.15
C PRO A 8 0.65 17.83 17.36
N PRO A 9 1.88 18.35 17.28
CA PRO A 9 2.13 19.61 16.57
C PRO A 9 1.71 19.47 15.10
N VAL A 10 1.04 20.49 14.58
CA VAL A 10 0.46 20.56 13.22
C VAL A 10 1.46 20.19 12.11
N GLN A 11 2.75 20.33 12.39
CA GLN A 11 3.88 19.98 11.54
C GLN A 11 4.04 18.45 11.35
N SER A 12 3.77 17.65 12.38
CA SER A 12 3.75 16.19 12.30
C SER A 12 2.62 15.67 11.44
N ILE A 13 1.47 16.36 11.42
CA ILE A 13 0.31 15.99 10.59
C ILE A 13 0.63 16.17 9.10
N ARG A 14 1.31 17.25 8.71
CA ARG A 14 1.70 17.46 7.30
C ARG A 14 2.73 16.44 6.83
N LEU A 15 3.71 16.10 7.67
CA LEU A 15 4.71 15.05 7.39
C LEU A 15 4.08 13.65 7.32
N LEU A 16 3.13 13.36 8.21
CA LEU A 16 2.36 12.12 8.16
C LEU A 16 1.56 12.05 6.86
N PHE A 17 0.91 13.15 6.48
CA PHE A 17 0.10 13.21 5.27
C PHE A 17 0.94 13.07 4.00
N SER A 18 2.10 13.73 3.91
CA SER A 18 3.02 13.56 2.78
C SER A 18 3.59 12.14 2.70
N ALA A 19 3.90 11.52 3.84
CA ALA A 19 4.31 10.12 3.89
C ALA A 19 3.19 9.18 3.41
N LEU A 20 1.95 9.42 3.84
CA LEU A 20 0.78 8.66 3.38
C LEU A 20 0.55 8.80 1.87
N LEU A 21 0.67 10.02 1.32
CA LEU A 21 0.56 10.25 -0.11
C LEU A 21 1.69 9.54 -0.89
N LEU A 22 2.93 9.57 -0.39
CA LEU A 22 4.07 8.86 -1.01
C LEU A 22 3.87 7.35 -1.00
N VAL A 23 3.41 6.81 0.12
CA VAL A 23 3.12 5.38 0.25
C VAL A 23 2.00 4.97 -0.69
N MET A 24 0.96 5.80 -0.83
CA MET A 24 -0.13 5.53 -1.77
C MET A 24 0.35 5.63 -3.23
N LEU A 25 1.17 6.63 -3.56
CA LEU A 25 1.81 6.77 -4.87
C LEU A 25 2.62 5.52 -5.21
N LEU A 26 3.45 5.06 -4.28
CA LEU A 26 4.28 3.88 -4.46
C LEU A 26 3.44 2.61 -4.66
N SER A 27 2.36 2.45 -3.88
CA SER A 27 1.46 1.31 -4.02
C SER A 27 0.65 1.32 -5.32
N ALA A 28 0.28 2.49 -5.82
CA ALA A 28 -0.39 2.64 -7.12
C ALA A 28 0.57 2.40 -8.29
N LEU A 29 1.81 2.89 -8.19
CA LEU A 29 2.86 2.63 -9.17
C LEU A 29 3.18 1.14 -9.26
N ASP A 30 3.29 0.44 -8.13
CA ASP A 30 3.57 -1.00 -8.12
C ASP A 30 2.54 -1.81 -8.93
N GLN A 31 1.25 -1.53 -8.78
CA GLN A 31 0.20 -2.21 -9.54
C GLN A 31 0.27 -1.89 -11.04
N THR A 32 0.63 -0.65 -11.38
CA THR A 32 0.68 -0.20 -12.77
C THR A 32 1.92 -0.74 -13.48
N ILE A 33 3.10 -0.61 -12.86
CA ILE A 33 4.38 -1.12 -13.37
C ILE A 33 4.32 -2.62 -13.59
N VAL A 34 3.74 -3.38 -12.66
CA VAL A 34 3.65 -4.83 -12.91
C VAL A 34 2.67 -5.14 -14.02
N SER A 35 1.55 -4.44 -14.16
CA SER A 35 0.68 -4.66 -15.32
C SER A 35 1.40 -4.44 -16.67
N THR A 36 2.32 -3.48 -16.75
CA THR A 36 3.10 -3.18 -17.97
C THR A 36 4.34 -4.05 -18.15
N ALA A 37 5.03 -4.43 -17.07
CA ALA A 37 6.24 -5.24 -17.10
C ALA A 37 5.95 -6.75 -17.16
N LEU A 38 4.77 -7.20 -16.71
CA LEU A 38 4.41 -8.61 -16.63
C LEU A 38 4.54 -9.36 -17.97
N PRO A 39 4.14 -8.80 -19.15
CA PRO A 39 4.36 -9.46 -20.44
C PRO A 39 5.84 -9.70 -20.75
N THR A 40 6.71 -8.73 -20.42
CA THR A 40 8.17 -8.84 -20.61
C THR A 40 8.78 -9.87 -19.64
N ILE A 41 8.39 -9.83 -18.37
CA ILE A 41 8.85 -10.79 -17.35
C ILE A 41 8.46 -12.23 -17.74
N VAL A 42 7.26 -12.44 -18.29
CA VAL A 42 6.84 -13.75 -18.80
C VAL A 42 7.60 -14.15 -20.07
N GLY A 43 7.91 -13.18 -20.93
CA GLY A 43 8.72 -13.40 -22.13
C GLY A 43 10.15 -13.85 -21.79
N GLU A 44 10.72 -13.35 -20.70
CA GLU A 44 12.07 -13.70 -20.26
C GLU A 44 12.14 -14.95 -19.36
N LEU A 45 11.21 -15.10 -18.41
CA LEU A 45 11.21 -16.21 -17.45
C LEU A 45 10.39 -17.44 -17.89
N GLY A 46 9.51 -17.28 -18.89
CA GLY A 46 8.53 -18.28 -19.27
C GLY A 46 7.41 -18.48 -18.22
N GLY A 47 6.42 -19.29 -18.56
CA GLY A 47 5.31 -19.63 -17.65
C GLY A 47 4.08 -18.72 -17.78
N LEU A 48 3.48 -18.68 -18.97
CA LEU A 48 2.21 -17.97 -19.24
C LEU A 48 1.09 -18.35 -18.27
N ASP A 49 1.03 -19.61 -17.82
CA ASP A 49 0.03 -20.09 -16.86
C ASP A 49 0.16 -19.42 -15.47
N LYS A 50 1.35 -18.90 -15.13
CA LYS A 50 1.62 -18.24 -13.85
C LYS A 50 1.30 -16.74 -13.88
N LEU A 51 1.08 -16.17 -15.07
CA LEU A 51 0.83 -14.74 -15.30
C LEU A 51 -0.39 -14.25 -14.50
N SER A 52 -1.50 -14.97 -14.60
CA SER A 52 -2.71 -14.68 -13.82
C SER A 52 -2.52 -14.90 -12.32
N TRP A 53 -1.66 -15.84 -11.92
CA TRP A 53 -1.37 -16.11 -10.52
C TRP A 53 -0.61 -14.96 -9.82
N VAL A 54 0.18 -14.18 -10.55
CA VAL A 54 0.89 -13.01 -10.00
C VAL A 54 -0.10 -12.00 -9.43
N VAL A 55 -1.12 -11.66 -10.23
CA VAL A 55 -2.17 -10.71 -9.83
C VAL A 55 -3.09 -11.33 -8.79
N THR A 56 -3.51 -12.59 -8.99
CA THR A 56 -4.41 -13.29 -8.05
C THR A 56 -3.79 -13.45 -6.67
N ALA A 57 -2.51 -13.81 -6.55
CA ALA A 57 -1.84 -13.97 -5.26
C ALA A 57 -1.76 -12.64 -4.49
N TYR A 58 -1.51 -11.54 -5.20
CA TYR A 58 -1.50 -10.20 -4.61
C TYR A 58 -2.90 -9.82 -4.08
N ILE A 59 -3.94 -9.98 -4.90
CA ILE A 59 -5.33 -9.66 -4.51
C ILE A 59 -5.81 -10.57 -3.37
N LEU A 60 -5.51 -11.87 -3.43
CA LEU A 60 -5.90 -12.82 -2.38
C LEU A 60 -5.26 -12.44 -1.05
N SER A 61 -3.97 -12.17 -1.06
CA SER A 61 -3.23 -11.77 0.14
C SER A 61 -3.70 -10.41 0.67
N SER A 62 -3.95 -9.43 -0.22
CA SER A 62 -4.44 -8.11 0.18
C SER A 62 -5.84 -8.19 0.81
N THR A 63 -6.71 -9.05 0.27
CA THR A 63 -8.06 -9.30 0.78
C THR A 63 -8.03 -9.91 2.17
N ILE A 64 -7.13 -10.86 2.42
CA ILE A 64 -6.94 -11.45 3.76
C ILE A 64 -6.35 -10.41 4.72
N ALA A 65 -5.42 -9.58 4.24
CA ALA A 65 -4.79 -8.54 5.05
C ALA A 65 -5.77 -7.48 5.55
N VAL A 66 -6.71 -7.03 4.71
CA VAL A 66 -7.68 -5.95 5.03
C VAL A 66 -8.34 -6.11 6.42
N PRO A 67 -9.02 -7.22 6.76
CA PRO A 67 -9.64 -7.39 8.07
C PRO A 67 -8.63 -7.55 9.21
N LEU A 68 -7.47 -8.19 8.95
CA LEU A 68 -6.41 -8.30 9.95
C LEU A 68 -5.91 -6.92 10.36
N TYR A 69 -5.65 -6.04 9.39
CA TYR A 69 -5.19 -4.68 9.64
C TYR A 69 -6.23 -3.81 10.35
N GLY A 70 -7.52 -4.03 10.10
CA GLY A 70 -8.59 -3.40 10.88
C GLY A 70 -8.46 -3.74 12.37
N LYS A 71 -8.42 -5.03 12.69
CA LYS A 71 -8.31 -5.51 14.07
C LYS A 71 -6.98 -5.10 14.73
N PHE A 72 -5.86 -5.20 14.00
CA PHE A 72 -4.56 -4.76 14.50
C PHE A 72 -4.52 -3.25 14.72
N GLY A 73 -5.16 -2.46 13.85
CA GLY A 73 -5.27 -1.01 13.97
C GLY A 73 -5.94 -0.59 15.27
N ASP A 74 -6.97 -1.32 15.69
CA ASP A 74 -7.72 -1.08 16.93
C ASP A 74 -6.94 -1.53 18.19
N LEU A 75 -6.17 -2.62 18.10
CA LEU A 75 -5.41 -3.18 19.22
C LEU A 75 -4.06 -2.50 19.48
N PHE A 76 -3.29 -2.22 18.42
CA PHE A 76 -1.91 -1.74 18.52
C PHE A 76 -1.75 -0.26 18.15
N GLY A 77 -2.83 0.39 17.70
CA GLY A 77 -2.84 1.77 17.24
C GLY A 77 -2.42 1.90 15.78
N ARG A 78 -3.17 2.72 15.05
CA ARG A 78 -3.05 2.90 13.57
C ARG A 78 -1.65 3.29 13.11
N LYS A 79 -0.86 4.01 13.91
CA LYS A 79 0.50 4.43 13.55
C LYS A 79 1.47 3.25 13.42
N ILE A 80 1.49 2.34 14.39
CA ILE A 80 2.43 1.20 14.39
C ILE A 80 2.08 0.27 13.24
N VAL A 81 0.79 0.02 13.07
CA VAL A 81 0.27 -0.86 12.02
C VAL A 81 0.58 -0.31 10.62
N LEU A 82 0.45 1.01 10.42
CA LEU A 82 0.87 1.67 9.18
C LEU A 82 2.38 1.47 8.92
N GLN A 83 3.23 1.67 9.93
CA GLN A 83 4.68 1.50 9.79
C GLN A 83 5.07 0.06 9.44
N VAL A 84 4.43 -0.92 10.06
CA VAL A 84 4.62 -2.34 9.75
C VAL A 84 4.20 -2.64 8.31
N ALA A 85 3.03 -2.15 7.88
CA ALA A 85 2.55 -2.34 6.52
C ALA A 85 3.48 -1.72 5.46
N ILE A 86 4.02 -0.53 5.73
CA ILE A 86 5.05 0.12 4.89
C ILE A 86 6.30 -0.77 4.79
N GLY A 87 6.82 -1.24 5.94
CA GLY A 87 8.01 -2.09 5.97
C GLY A 87 7.81 -3.39 5.19
N LEU A 88 6.67 -4.04 5.39
CA LEU A 88 6.33 -5.29 4.71
C LEU A 88 6.19 -5.09 3.20
N PHE A 89 5.56 -3.98 2.79
CA PHE A 89 5.43 -3.62 1.38
C PHE A 89 6.79 -3.35 0.72
N LEU A 90 7.67 -2.58 1.37
CA LEU A 90 9.00 -2.25 0.83
C LEU A 90 9.87 -3.49 0.69
N VAL A 91 9.88 -4.37 1.71
CA VAL A 91 10.60 -5.64 1.65
C VAL A 91 10.03 -6.54 0.55
N GLY A 92 8.70 -6.64 0.44
CA GLY A 92 8.05 -7.37 -0.64
C GLY A 92 8.41 -6.83 -2.02
N SER A 93 8.38 -5.51 -2.22
CA SER A 93 8.79 -4.84 -3.47
C SER A 93 10.23 -5.16 -3.85
N ALA A 94 11.17 -5.07 -2.90
CA ALA A 94 12.57 -5.36 -3.15
C ALA A 94 12.78 -6.83 -3.53
N LEU A 95 12.08 -7.75 -2.85
CA LEU A 95 12.13 -9.17 -3.15
C LEU A 95 11.50 -9.52 -4.51
N CYS A 96 10.44 -8.81 -4.92
CA CYS A 96 9.86 -8.93 -6.26
C CYS A 96 10.88 -8.57 -7.36
N GLY A 97 11.69 -7.53 -7.13
CA GLY A 97 12.75 -7.12 -8.07
C GLY A 97 13.93 -8.11 -8.16
N LEU A 98 14.12 -8.95 -7.15
CA LEU A 98 15.15 -10.00 -7.10
C LEU A 98 14.64 -11.38 -7.56
N ALA A 99 13.38 -11.48 -8.00
CA ALA A 99 12.78 -12.76 -8.36
C ALA A 99 13.40 -13.33 -9.64
N GLN A 100 13.92 -14.56 -9.55
CA GLN A 100 14.56 -15.26 -10.68
C GLN A 100 13.63 -16.27 -11.38
N ASN A 101 12.46 -16.54 -10.78
CA ASN A 101 11.50 -17.54 -11.26
C ASN A 101 10.07 -17.03 -11.11
N MET A 102 9.17 -17.43 -12.02
CA MET A 102 7.75 -17.05 -11.96
C MET A 102 7.09 -17.42 -10.63
N THR A 103 7.35 -18.61 -10.11
CA THR A 103 6.80 -19.05 -8.81
C THR A 103 7.31 -18.17 -7.66
N GLN A 104 8.58 -17.76 -7.69
CA GLN A 104 9.14 -16.87 -6.68
C GLN A 104 8.49 -15.49 -6.77
N LEU A 105 8.29 -14.95 -7.98
CA LEU A 105 7.61 -13.69 -8.19
C LEU A 105 6.17 -13.73 -7.65
N VAL A 106 5.41 -14.81 -7.88
CA VAL A 106 4.06 -15.02 -7.32
C VAL A 106 4.08 -15.04 -5.79
N LEU A 107 5.02 -15.76 -5.17
CA LEU A 107 5.13 -15.83 -3.71
C LEU A 107 5.51 -14.47 -3.09
N MET A 108 6.48 -13.77 -3.68
CA MET A 108 6.88 -12.43 -3.24
C MET A 108 5.74 -11.43 -3.43
N ARG A 109 4.94 -11.56 -4.49
CA ARG A 109 3.73 -10.76 -4.72
C ARG A 109 2.63 -11.03 -3.70
N GLY A 110 2.46 -12.28 -3.27
CA GLY A 110 1.58 -12.60 -2.15
C GLY A 110 2.04 -11.90 -0.87
N LEU A 111 3.32 -12.01 -0.54
CA LEU A 111 3.91 -11.35 0.63
C LEU A 111 3.81 -9.82 0.56
N GLN A 112 4.04 -9.24 -0.62
CA GLN A 112 3.87 -7.81 -0.87
C GLN A 112 2.41 -7.37 -0.77
N GLY A 113 1.46 -8.20 -1.23
CA GLY A 113 0.02 -7.97 -1.14
C GLY A 113 -0.48 -7.89 0.29
N LEU A 114 0.14 -8.64 1.21
CA LEU A 114 -0.09 -8.47 2.65
C LEU A 114 0.31 -7.07 3.13
N GLY A 115 1.27 -6.38 2.51
CA GLY A 115 1.59 -4.99 2.85
C GLY A 115 0.64 -4.01 2.15
N GLY A 116 0.43 -4.20 0.85
CA GLY A 116 -0.32 -3.29 -0.01
C GLY A 116 -1.80 -3.13 0.36
N GLY A 117 -2.47 -4.24 0.74
CA GLY A 117 -3.88 -4.19 1.17
C GLY A 117 -4.08 -3.38 2.46
N GLY A 118 -3.17 -3.53 3.42
CA GLY A 118 -3.18 -2.77 4.66
C GLY A 118 -2.89 -1.29 4.45
N LEU A 119 -1.94 -0.97 3.57
CA LEU A 119 -1.57 0.40 3.27
C LEU A 119 -2.75 1.23 2.79
N MET A 120 -3.54 0.75 1.84
CA MET A 120 -4.66 1.54 1.30
C MET A 120 -5.73 1.79 2.36
N VAL A 121 -6.11 0.75 3.10
CA VAL A 121 -7.18 0.82 4.12
C VAL A 121 -6.76 1.66 5.32
N ILE A 122 -5.56 1.42 5.86
CA ILE A 122 -5.06 2.18 7.02
C ILE A 122 -4.76 3.62 6.63
N SER A 123 -4.30 3.89 5.41
CA SER A 123 -4.09 5.26 4.94
C SER A 123 -5.39 6.04 4.92
N MET A 124 -6.47 5.47 4.36
CA MET A 124 -7.79 6.11 4.35
C MET A 124 -8.35 6.30 5.76
N ALA A 125 -8.16 5.31 6.64
CA ALA A 125 -8.61 5.37 8.03
C ALA A 125 -7.83 6.42 8.84
N ALA A 126 -6.50 6.49 8.70
CA ALA A 126 -5.64 7.46 9.37
C ALA A 126 -5.98 8.90 8.95
N VAL A 127 -6.29 9.11 7.68
CA VAL A 127 -6.76 10.42 7.18
C VAL A 127 -8.09 10.81 7.82
N ALA A 128 -9.00 9.85 7.99
CA ALA A 128 -10.29 10.11 8.63
C ALA A 128 -10.15 10.51 10.11
N ASP A 129 -9.17 9.98 10.84
CA ASP A 129 -8.94 10.34 12.25
C ASP A 129 -8.31 11.72 12.41
N VAL A 130 -7.40 12.07 11.49
CA VAL A 130 -6.60 13.30 11.61
C VAL A 130 -7.32 14.51 11.01
N ILE A 131 -8.19 14.29 10.01
CA ILE A 131 -8.82 15.38 9.25
C ILE A 131 -10.30 15.57 9.64
N PRO A 132 -10.70 16.81 10.02
CA PRO A 132 -12.09 17.15 10.28
C PRO A 132 -13.00 16.82 9.08
N PRO A 133 -14.23 16.32 9.30
CA PRO A 133 -15.13 15.85 8.25
C PRO A 133 -15.36 16.86 7.11
N ALA A 134 -15.37 18.16 7.41
CA ALA A 134 -15.55 19.23 6.42
C ALA A 134 -14.43 19.31 5.36
N ASN A 135 -13.21 18.86 5.69
CA ASN A 135 -12.07 18.91 4.77
C ASN A 135 -11.78 17.56 4.10
N ARG A 136 -12.39 16.45 4.56
CA ARG A 136 -12.08 15.09 4.08
C ARG A 136 -12.24 14.94 2.57
N GLY A 137 -13.24 15.56 1.96
CA GLY A 137 -13.46 15.51 0.51
C GLY A 137 -12.31 16.12 -0.31
N ARG A 138 -11.73 17.22 0.17
CA ARG A 138 -10.62 17.90 -0.52
C ARG A 138 -9.33 17.08 -0.45
N TYR A 139 -9.09 16.40 0.69
CA TYR A 139 -7.95 15.53 0.89
C TYR A 139 -8.10 14.17 0.18
N GLN A 140 -9.30 13.59 0.15
CA GLN A 140 -9.61 12.41 -0.68
C GLN A 140 -9.45 12.70 -2.19
N GLY A 141 -9.78 13.92 -2.62
CA GLY A 141 -9.48 14.37 -3.99
C GLY A 141 -7.98 14.39 -4.31
N LEU A 142 -7.13 14.73 -3.33
CA LEU A 142 -5.67 14.66 -3.48
C LEU A 142 -5.19 13.21 -3.66
N PHE A 143 -5.74 12.26 -2.90
CA PHE A 143 -5.45 10.84 -3.09
C PHE A 143 -5.85 10.36 -4.49
N GLY A 144 -7.02 10.77 -4.99
CA GLY A 144 -7.43 10.51 -6.37
C GLY A 144 -6.47 11.10 -7.41
N GLY A 145 -5.96 12.32 -7.16
CA GLY A 145 -4.96 12.97 -8.02
C GLY A 145 -3.61 12.24 -8.04
N VAL A 146 -3.13 11.78 -6.89
CA VAL A 146 -1.92 10.95 -6.78
C VAL A 146 -2.09 9.62 -7.51
N PHE A 147 -3.26 8.98 -7.37
CA PHE A 147 -3.58 7.74 -8.07
C PHE A 147 -3.62 7.94 -9.59
N GLY A 148 -4.20 9.06 -10.04
CA GLY A 148 -4.19 9.47 -11.44
C GLY A 148 -2.79 9.68 -11.98
N LEU A 149 -1.94 10.42 -11.27
CA LEU A 149 -0.52 10.63 -11.64
C LEU A 149 0.25 9.30 -11.71
N ALA A 150 0.10 8.43 -10.72
CA ALA A 150 0.73 7.11 -10.73
C ALA A 150 0.33 6.28 -11.95
N THR A 151 -0.96 6.34 -12.32
CA THR A 151 -1.49 5.61 -13.48
C THR A 151 -0.92 6.13 -14.80
N VAL A 152 -0.66 7.44 -14.91
CA VAL A 152 -0.05 8.05 -16.11
C VAL A 152 1.43 7.73 -16.20
N ILE A 153 2.15 7.73 -15.07
CA ILE A 153 3.59 7.45 -15.04
C ILE A 153 3.89 5.96 -15.26
N GLY A 154 3.04 5.06 -14.75
CA GLY A 154 3.27 3.62 -14.81
C GLY A 154 2.85 2.95 -16.12
N ARG A 155 2.21 3.70 -17.05
CA ARG A 155 1.76 3.20 -18.35
C ARG A 155 2.79 3.40 -19.46
#